data_AF-A0A955MTA1-F1
#
_entry.id   AF-A0A955MTA1-F1
#
_cell.length_a   1.000
_cell.length_b   1.000
_cell.length_c   1.000
_cell.angle_alpha   90.00
_cell.angle_beta   90.00
_cell.angle_gamma   90.00
#
_symmetry.space_group_name_H-M   'P 1'
#
loop_
_entity.id
_entity.type
_entity.pdbx_description
1 polymer ?
#
loop_
_entity_poly.entity_id
_entity_poly.type
_entity_poly.pdbx_seq_one_letter_code
_entity_poly.pdbx_strand_id
1 'polypeptide(L)'
;MTETNGKMVSMALIEEEAKKIYKQYYKVTFKSNALDKKTKELIALGVSAATGCRGCLRGHLRKSIGMGITLDEIKETIAVASGVAAAGVIDAADIANAELGIVLPPKEEEVNV
;
A
#
# COMPACT_ATOMS: atom_id res chain seq x y z
N MET A 1 4.08 10.62 -18.57
CA MET A 1 4.82 9.87 -19.60
C MET A 1 6.19 10.51 -19.72
N THR A 2 7.25 9.77 -19.38
CA THR A 2 8.60 10.03 -19.88
C THR A 2 9.26 8.66 -20.05
N GLU A 3 9.10 8.11 -21.25
CA GLU A 3 9.73 6.87 -21.70
C GLU A 3 11.12 7.22 -22.23
N THR A 4 12.15 6.61 -21.67
CA THR A 4 13.46 6.50 -22.30
C THR A 4 13.56 5.09 -22.91
N ASN A 5 13.48 5.00 -24.25
CA ASN A 5 13.69 3.77 -25.05
C ASN A 5 12.97 2.49 -24.57
N GLY A 6 11.80 2.61 -23.93
CA GLY A 6 10.98 1.47 -23.52
C GLY A 6 11.61 0.55 -22.44
N LYS A 7 12.79 0.87 -21.89
CA LYS A 7 13.42 0.12 -20.80
C LYS A 7 13.45 0.95 -19.52
N MET A 8 12.44 0.75 -18.67
CA MET A 8 12.48 1.25 -17.30
C MET A 8 13.58 0.51 -16.54
N VAL A 9 14.71 1.16 -16.28
CA VAL A 9 15.80 0.61 -15.48
C VAL A 9 15.58 1.00 -14.02
N SER A 10 15.13 0.04 -13.20
CA SER A 10 14.96 0.27 -11.76
C SER A 10 16.29 0.57 -11.08
N MET A 11 16.28 1.53 -10.14
CA MET A 11 17.44 1.92 -9.33
C MET A 11 18.66 2.43 -10.12
N ALA A 12 18.51 2.94 -11.35
CA ALA A 12 19.64 3.41 -12.15
C ALA A 12 20.41 4.58 -11.49
N LEU A 13 19.69 5.51 -10.85
CA LEU A 13 20.23 6.73 -10.23
C LEU A 13 20.45 6.61 -8.71
N ILE A 14 20.76 5.41 -8.23
CA ILE A 14 21.10 5.15 -6.82
C ILE A 14 22.59 4.81 -6.76
N GLU A 15 23.26 5.06 -5.63
CA GLU A 15 24.65 4.61 -5.43
C GLU A 15 24.73 3.07 -5.34
N GLU A 16 25.81 2.46 -5.83
CA GLU A 16 25.92 1.00 -5.91
C GLU A 16 25.80 0.31 -4.54
N GLU A 17 26.38 0.88 -3.49
CA GLU A 17 26.27 0.31 -2.15
C GLU A 17 24.85 0.39 -1.60
N ALA A 18 24.17 1.53 -1.79
CA ALA A 18 22.77 1.70 -1.43
C ALA A 18 21.86 0.73 -2.20
N LYS A 19 22.11 0.48 -3.50
CA LYS A 19 21.38 -0.53 -4.29
C LYS A 19 21.52 -1.93 -3.68
N LYS A 20 22.74 -2.33 -3.30
CA LYS A 20 22.98 -3.65 -2.72
C LYS A 20 22.23 -3.83 -1.41
N ILE A 21 22.35 -2.85 -0.51
CA ILE A 21 21.66 -2.87 0.79
C ILE A 21 20.14 -2.94 0.59
N TYR A 22 19.58 -2.08 -0.27
CA TYR A 22 18.15 -2.09 -0.54
C TYR A 22 17.66 -3.42 -1.14
N LYS A 23 18.39 -3.99 -2.11
CA LYS A 23 18.04 -5.31 -2.68
C LYS A 23 18.09 -6.43 -1.63
N GLN A 24 19.08 -6.41 -0.74
CA GLN A 24 19.17 -7.38 0.35
C GLN A 24 18.01 -7.23 1.33
N TYR A 25 17.72 -6.00 1.76
CA TYR A 25 16.59 -5.69 2.62
C TYR A 25 15.28 -6.18 1.99
N TYR A 26 15.00 -5.79 0.75
CA TYR A 26 13.80 -6.18 0.01
C TYR A 26 13.69 -7.71 -0.17
N LYS A 27 14.80 -8.40 -0.40
CA LYS A 27 14.81 -9.87 -0.47
C LYS A 27 14.39 -10.49 0.87
N VAL A 28 14.87 -9.95 1.98
CA VAL A 28 14.57 -10.47 3.33
C VAL A 28 13.12 -10.20 3.72
N THR A 29 12.56 -9.03 3.40
CA THR A 29 11.17 -8.69 3.76
C THR A 29 10.15 -9.66 3.13
N PHE A 30 10.41 -10.15 1.92
CA PHE A 30 9.55 -11.11 1.20
C PHE A 30 9.89 -12.59 1.42
N LYS A 31 10.86 -12.94 2.29
CA LYS A 31 11.06 -14.35 2.70
C LYS A 31 9.85 -14.81 3.51
N SER A 32 9.32 -16.01 3.25
CA SER A 32 8.27 -16.59 4.07
C SER A 32 8.80 -16.86 5.48
N ASN A 33 8.07 -16.42 6.49
CA ASN A 33 8.37 -16.67 7.91
C ASN A 33 7.05 -16.79 8.69
N ALA A 34 6.78 -15.91 9.65
CA ALA A 34 5.49 -15.82 10.33
C ALA A 34 4.33 -15.50 9.37
N LEU A 35 4.60 -14.73 8.31
CA LEU A 35 3.64 -14.51 7.22
C LEU A 35 4.09 -15.27 5.97
N ASP A 36 3.12 -15.89 5.31
CA ASP A 36 3.35 -16.55 4.03
C ASP A 36 3.59 -15.53 2.90
N LYS A 37 4.08 -16.03 1.75
CA LYS A 37 4.39 -15.16 0.61
C LYS A 37 3.14 -14.43 0.09
N LYS A 38 1.99 -15.09 0.12
CA LYS A 38 0.71 -14.55 -0.37
C LYS A 38 0.29 -13.34 0.44
N THR A 39 0.26 -13.47 1.76
CA THR A 39 -0.11 -12.40 2.70
C THR A 39 0.82 -11.20 2.53
N LYS A 40 2.14 -11.45 2.42
CA LYS A 40 3.11 -10.37 2.19
C LYS A 40 2.90 -9.65 0.86
N GLU A 41 2.50 -10.37 -0.17
CA GLU A 41 2.22 -9.78 -1.47
C GLU A 41 0.94 -8.93 -1.44
N LEU A 42 -0.11 -9.38 -0.76
CA LEU A 42 -1.34 -8.61 -0.56
C LEU A 42 -1.07 -7.34 0.25
N ILE A 43 -0.28 -7.42 1.33
CA ILE A 43 0.17 -6.22 2.09
C ILE A 43 0.89 -5.24 1.17
N ALA A 44 1.85 -5.72 0.37
CA ALA A 44 2.61 -4.87 -0.54
C ALA A 44 1.73 -4.23 -1.62
N LEU A 45 0.74 -4.97 -2.14
CA LEU A 45 -0.24 -4.48 -3.09
C LEU A 45 -1.11 -3.37 -2.47
N GLY A 46 -1.65 -3.60 -1.27
CA GLY A 46 -2.44 -2.62 -0.54
C GLY A 46 -1.66 -1.34 -0.21
N VAL A 47 -0.44 -1.47 0.31
CA VAL A 47 0.45 -0.31 0.57
C VAL A 47 0.78 0.44 -0.72
N SER A 48 1.01 -0.27 -1.82
CA SER A 48 1.28 0.36 -3.12
C SER A 48 0.09 1.18 -3.62
N ALA A 49 -1.13 0.68 -3.41
CA ALA A 49 -2.36 1.39 -3.75
C ALA A 49 -2.57 2.62 -2.85
N ALA A 50 -2.49 2.45 -1.53
CA ALA A 50 -2.73 3.51 -0.54
C ALA A 50 -1.72 4.68 -0.67
N THR A 51 -0.46 4.39 -1.01
CA THR A 51 0.60 5.41 -1.15
C THR A 51 0.70 6.01 -2.56
N GLY A 52 -0.08 5.51 -3.52
CA GLY A 52 -0.03 5.98 -4.91
C GLY A 52 1.23 5.58 -5.69
N CYS A 53 2.04 4.64 -5.21
CA CYS A 53 3.24 4.17 -5.94
C CYS A 53 2.86 3.34 -7.18
N ARG A 54 2.63 3.99 -8.33
CA ARG A 54 2.20 3.32 -9.59
C ARG A 54 3.14 2.21 -10.06
N GLY A 55 4.45 2.41 -9.90
CA GLY A 55 5.46 1.40 -10.28
C GLY A 55 5.37 0.16 -9.38
N CYS A 56 5.27 0.37 -8.07
CA CYS A 56 5.09 -0.70 -7.08
C CYS A 56 3.78 -1.45 -7.33
N LEU A 57 2.67 -0.71 -7.52
CA LEU A 57 1.35 -1.27 -7.80
C LEU A 57 1.38 -2.21 -9.01
N ARG A 58 1.98 -1.77 -10.12
CA ARG A 58 2.11 -2.61 -11.32
C ARG A 58 2.94 -3.87 -11.06
N GLY A 59 4.04 -3.75 -10.32
CA GLY A 59 4.92 -4.87 -9.99
C GLY A 59 4.23 -5.90 -9.09
N HIS A 60 3.64 -5.46 -7.99
CA HIS A 60 2.96 -6.29 -7.02
C HIS A 60 1.67 -6.91 -7.56
N LEU A 61 0.92 -6.19 -8.40
CA LEU A 61 -0.26 -6.75 -9.07
C LEU A 61 0.14 -7.90 -10.02
N ARG A 62 1.17 -7.70 -10.85
CA ARG A 62 1.67 -8.76 -11.75
C ARG A 62 2.16 -9.99 -10.98
N LYS A 63 2.88 -9.78 -9.88
CA LYS A 63 3.37 -10.86 -9.02
C LYS A 63 2.22 -11.60 -8.32
N SER A 64 1.21 -10.88 -7.84
CA SER A 64 -0.01 -11.46 -7.26
C SER A 64 -0.71 -12.40 -8.24
N ILE A 65 -0.93 -11.94 -9.48
CA ILE A 65 -1.52 -12.75 -10.55
C ILE A 65 -0.64 -13.98 -10.83
N GLY A 66 0.69 -13.80 -10.94
CA GLY A 66 1.63 -14.90 -11.15
C GLY A 66 1.70 -15.91 -10.01
N MET A 67 1.28 -15.53 -8.81
CA MET A 67 1.17 -16.41 -7.63
C MET A 67 -0.19 -17.13 -7.53
N GLY A 68 -1.13 -16.86 -8.44
CA GLY A 68 -2.48 -17.42 -8.39
C GLY A 68 -3.39 -16.81 -7.33
N ILE A 69 -3.05 -15.63 -6.82
CA ILE A 69 -3.94 -14.86 -5.94
C ILE A 69 -5.21 -14.52 -6.71
N THR A 70 -6.37 -14.77 -6.09
CA THR A 70 -7.65 -14.63 -6.80
C THR A 70 -8.01 -13.17 -7.02
N LEU A 71 -8.90 -12.92 -7.99
CA LEU A 71 -9.43 -11.58 -8.22
C LEU A 71 -10.15 -11.04 -6.98
N ASP A 72 -10.84 -11.90 -6.23
CA ASP A 72 -11.59 -11.47 -5.05
C ASP A 72 -10.66 -11.09 -3.89
N GLU A 73 -9.55 -11.82 -3.70
CA GLU A 73 -8.51 -11.43 -2.74
C GLU A 73 -7.86 -10.08 -3.09
N ILE A 74 -7.65 -9.84 -4.38
CA ILE A 74 -7.15 -8.54 -4.87
C ILE A 74 -8.17 -7.44 -4.61
N LYS A 75 -9.46 -7.66 -4.93
CA LYS A 75 -10.54 -6.69 -4.68
C LYS A 75 -10.63 -6.33 -3.20
N GLU A 76 -10.66 -7.32 -2.31
CA GLU A 76 -10.73 -7.12 -0.86
C GLU A 76 -9.50 -6.34 -0.36
N THR A 77 -8.30 -6.71 -0.82
CA THR A 77 -7.07 -5.99 -0.47
C THR A 77 -7.13 -4.51 -0.87
N ILE A 78 -7.61 -4.21 -2.08
CA ILE A 78 -7.76 -2.83 -2.55
C ILE A 78 -8.86 -2.09 -1.77
N ALA A 79 -9.97 -2.76 -1.45
CA ALA A 79 -11.05 -2.16 -0.66
C ALA A 79 -10.58 -1.79 0.74
N VAL A 80 -9.87 -2.69 1.44
CA VAL A 80 -9.26 -2.43 2.75
C VAL A 80 -8.27 -1.27 2.66
N ALA A 81 -7.36 -1.29 1.68
CA ALA A 81 -6.40 -0.20 1.49
C ALA A 81 -7.09 1.15 1.22
N SER A 82 -8.18 1.16 0.45
CA SER A 82 -8.97 2.36 0.17
C SER A 82 -9.62 2.92 1.43
N GLY A 83 -10.23 2.06 2.25
CA GLY A 83 -10.89 2.48 3.50
C GLY A 83 -9.89 3.12 4.47
N VAL A 84 -8.74 2.47 4.69
CA VAL A 84 -7.69 3.00 5.57
C VAL A 84 -7.09 4.30 5.03
N ALA A 85 -6.87 4.41 3.72
CA ALA A 85 -6.34 5.63 3.12
C ALA A 85 -7.33 6.82 3.24
N ALA A 86 -8.61 6.57 3.06
CA ALA A 86 -9.65 7.59 3.21
C ALA A 86 -9.83 8.04 4.67
N ALA A 87 -9.67 7.12 5.63
CA ALA A 87 -9.81 7.40 7.06
C ALA A 87 -8.85 8.50 7.54
N GLY A 88 -7.69 8.70 6.91
CA GLY A 88 -6.79 9.79 7.27
C GLY A 88 -7.39 11.19 7.06
N VAL A 89 -8.32 11.36 6.12
CA VAL A 89 -9.05 12.63 5.94
C VAL A 89 -10.13 12.80 7.01
N ILE A 90 -10.78 11.70 7.40
CA ILE A 90 -11.79 11.70 8.47
C ILE A 90 -11.14 12.05 9.81
N ASP A 91 -10.02 11.40 10.13
CA ASP A 91 -9.23 11.70 11.33
C ASP A 91 -8.78 13.17 11.36
N ALA A 92 -8.34 13.72 10.22
CA ALA A 92 -8.00 15.13 10.12
C ALA A 92 -9.20 16.07 10.40
N ALA A 93 -10.41 15.66 10.02
CA ALA A 93 -11.63 16.42 10.32
C ALA A 93 -11.95 16.39 11.82
N ASP A 94 -11.76 15.25 12.49
CA ASP A 94 -11.96 15.10 13.93
C ASP A 94 -10.97 15.97 14.72
N ILE A 95 -9.70 15.96 14.30
CA ILE A 95 -8.66 16.86 14.85
C ILE A 95 -9.07 18.32 14.66
N ALA A 96 -9.49 18.71 13.45
CA ALA A 96 -9.93 20.08 13.18
C ALA A 96 -11.14 20.49 14.04
N ASN A 97 -12.10 19.58 14.22
CA ASN A 97 -13.26 19.79 15.07
C ASN A 97 -12.85 20.06 16.53
N ALA A 98 -11.89 19.29 17.06
CA ALA A 98 -11.32 19.48 18.39
C ALA A 98 -10.58 20.83 18.54
N GLU A 99 -9.73 21.18 17.57
CA GLU A 99 -8.97 22.45 17.57
C GLU A 99 -9.88 23.68 17.46
N LEU A 100 -11.01 23.58 16.75
CA LEU A 100 -12.01 24.63 16.65
C LEU A 100 -12.89 24.74 17.90
N GLY A 101 -12.79 23.80 18.85
CA GLY A 101 -13.65 23.75 20.04
C GLY A 101 -15.12 23.48 19.72
N ILE A 102 -15.43 22.95 18.52
CA ILE A 102 -16.78 22.59 18.12
C ILE A 102 -17.00 21.16 18.61
N VAL A 103 -17.85 20.95 19.61
CA VAL A 103 -18.23 19.57 20.00
C VAL A 103 -19.54 19.25 19.28
N LEU A 104 -19.45 18.85 18.00
CA LEU A 104 -20.56 18.12 17.39
C LEU A 104 -20.54 16.71 18.02
N PRO A 105 -21.56 16.28 18.76
CA PRO A 105 -21.59 14.91 19.26
C PRO A 105 -21.61 13.96 18.05
N PRO A 106 -20.93 12.79 18.14
CA PRO A 106 -21.20 11.74 17.18
C PRO A 106 -22.70 11.43 17.24
N LYS A 107 -23.37 11.39 16.09
CA LYS A 107 -24.76 10.89 16.04
C LYS A 107 -24.73 9.46 16.57
N GLU A 108 -25.50 9.18 17.61
CA GLU A 108 -25.56 7.90 18.35
C GLU A 108 -25.95 6.65 17.51
N GLU A 109 -25.99 6.71 16.18
CA GLU A 109 -26.52 5.64 15.33
C GLU A 109 -25.47 4.75 14.63
N GLU A 110 -24.16 5.02 14.76
CA GLU A 110 -23.11 4.25 14.05
C GLU A 110 -22.17 3.43 14.96
N VAL A 111 -22.58 3.10 16.19
CA VAL A 111 -21.89 2.08 17.01
C VAL A 111 -22.74 0.81 17.06
N ASN A 112 -22.92 0.18 15.90
CA ASN A 112 -23.34 -1.22 15.76
C ASN A 112 -22.87 -1.74 14.39
N VAL A 113 -21.57 -1.95 14.25
CA VAL A 113 -20.99 -2.89 13.28
C VAL A 113 -19.89 -3.67 13.96
#